data_AF-A5G9M8-F1
#
_entry.id   AF-A5G9M8-F1
#
_cell.length_a   1.000
_cell.length_b   1.000
_cell.length_c   1.000
_cell.angle_alpha   90.00
_cell.angle_beta   90.00
_cell.angle_gamma   90.00
#
_symmetry.space_group_name_H-M   'P 1'
#
loop_
_entity.id
_entity.type
_entity.pdbx_description
1 polymer ?
#
loop_
_entity_poly.entity_id
_entity_poly.type
_entity_poly.pdbx_seq_one_letter_code
_entity_poly.pdbx_strand_id
1 'polypeptide(L)'
;MSVSSGGGREMERRGTIYTYSVVHSGIGAFQEITPYVLAVVEENMKKRMARVVGYSDKTAITIGMEVTFLTDDERGNPVYTFG
;
A
#
# COMPACT_ATOMS: atom_id res chain seq x y z
N MET A 1 21.69 -31.39 -22.28
CA MET A 1 22.01 -29.95 -22.29
C MET A 1 21.26 -29.31 -21.13
N SER A 2 21.97 -28.46 -20.41
CA SER A 2 21.64 -27.97 -19.07
C SER A 2 20.46 -27.02 -19.00
N VAL A 3 19.87 -27.01 -17.80
CA VAL A 3 18.72 -26.23 -17.32
C VAL A 3 19.02 -24.72 -17.33
N SER A 4 18.01 -23.89 -17.58
CA SER A 4 17.95 -22.54 -17.00
C SER A 4 16.49 -22.16 -16.77
N SER A 5 15.99 -22.62 -15.62
CA SER A 5 14.86 -22.09 -14.89
C SER A 5 15.17 -20.66 -14.43
N GLY A 6 14.69 -19.67 -15.17
CA GLY A 6 14.72 -18.26 -14.79
C GLY A 6 13.31 -17.76 -14.48
N GLY A 7 12.68 -18.32 -13.44
CA GLY A 7 11.50 -17.71 -12.85
C GLY A 7 11.95 -16.45 -12.11
N GLY A 8 11.94 -15.31 -12.79
CA GLY A 8 12.18 -14.02 -12.16
C GLY A 8 11.13 -13.83 -11.07
N ARG A 9 11.55 -13.92 -9.80
CA ARG A 9 10.74 -13.39 -8.70
C ARG A 9 10.62 -11.90 -8.97
N GLU A 10 9.45 -11.48 -9.43
CA GLU A 10 9.05 -10.08 -9.44
C GLU A 10 9.34 -9.55 -8.03
N MET A 11 10.33 -8.66 -7.89
CA MET A 11 10.68 -8.10 -6.59
C MET A 11 9.45 -7.38 -6.06
N GLU A 12 8.89 -7.88 -4.95
CA GLU A 12 7.81 -7.19 -4.23
C GLU A 12 8.24 -5.74 -3.98
N ARG A 13 7.53 -4.79 -4.60
CA ARG A 13 7.79 -3.38 -4.40
C ARG A 13 7.35 -3.01 -2.99
N ARG A 14 8.29 -2.54 -2.18
CA ARG A 14 8.08 -2.17 -0.77
C ARG A 14 8.21 -0.67 -0.61
N GLY A 15 7.42 -0.11 0.29
CA GLY A 15 7.50 1.29 0.70
C GLY A 15 7.38 1.44 2.20
N THR A 16 7.64 2.64 2.68
CA THR A 16 7.56 2.97 4.11
C THR A 16 6.53 4.07 4.33
N ILE A 17 5.70 3.93 5.36
CA ILE A 17 4.73 4.96 5.75
C ILE A 17 5.48 6.18 6.28
N TYR A 18 5.52 7.26 5.51
CA TYR A 18 6.08 8.54 5.93
C TYR A 18 5.13 9.32 6.85
N THR A 19 3.84 9.31 6.51
CA THR A 19 2.74 9.80 7.35
C THR A 19 1.44 9.15 6.90
N TYR A 20 0.43 9.12 7.77
CA TYR A 20 -0.87 8.54 7.45
C TYR A 20 -2.01 9.26 8.14
N SER A 21 -3.21 9.04 7.61
CA SER A 21 -4.48 9.35 8.25
C SER A 21 -5.43 8.17 8.09
N VAL A 22 -6.23 7.91 9.11
CA VAL A 22 -7.32 6.93 9.06
C VAL A 22 -8.59 7.69 8.73
N VAL A 23 -9.20 7.34 7.60
CA VAL A 23 -10.47 7.91 7.17
C VAL A 23 -11.60 7.02 7.68
N HIS A 24 -12.33 7.51 8.69
CA HIS A 24 -13.48 6.83 9.29
C HIS A 24 -14.81 7.18 8.62
N SER A 25 -14.83 8.13 7.68
CA SER A 25 -16.02 8.52 6.94
C SER A 25 -15.66 8.80 5.48
N GLY A 26 -15.82 7.78 4.63
CA GLY A 26 -15.70 7.90 3.18
C GLY A 26 -16.99 8.39 2.53
N ILE A 27 -16.89 8.94 1.32
CA ILE A 27 -18.02 9.35 0.50
C ILE A 27 -18.06 8.57 -0.82
N GLY A 28 -19.24 8.34 -1.38
CA GLY A 28 -19.42 7.64 -2.65
C GLY A 28 -18.76 6.26 -2.65
N ALA A 29 -17.92 5.98 -3.66
CA ALA A 29 -17.21 4.71 -3.81
C ALA A 29 -16.26 4.35 -2.64
N PHE A 30 -15.98 5.29 -1.73
CA PHE A 30 -15.14 5.04 -0.55
C PHE A 30 -15.93 4.60 0.69
N GLN A 31 -17.26 4.61 0.66
CA GLN A 31 -18.09 4.16 1.79
C GLN A 31 -17.89 2.67 2.09
N GLU A 32 -17.80 1.84 1.06
CA GLU A 32 -17.67 0.39 1.19
C GLU A 32 -16.32 -0.07 1.76
N ILE A 33 -15.30 0.79 1.67
CA ILE A 33 -13.95 0.50 2.16
C ILE A 33 -13.62 1.24 3.46
N THR A 34 -14.58 1.98 4.03
CA THR A 34 -14.39 2.68 5.30
C THR A 34 -14.43 1.68 6.47
N PRO A 35 -13.51 1.75 7.45
CA PRO A 35 -12.38 2.67 7.54
C PRO A 35 -11.19 2.24 6.67
N TYR A 36 -10.51 3.22 6.06
CA TYR A 36 -9.30 2.97 5.27
C TYR A 36 -8.17 3.93 5.64
N VAL A 37 -6.94 3.55 5.27
CA VAL A 37 -5.76 4.38 5.49
C VAL A 37 -5.38 5.10 4.21
N LEU A 38 -5.19 6.41 4.32
CA LEU A 38 -4.52 7.24 3.32
C LEU A 38 -3.14 7.59 3.86
N ALA A 39 -2.10 7.18 3.13
CA ALA A 39 -0.71 7.37 3.55
C ALA A 39 0.09 8.11 2.49
N VAL A 40 1.12 8.82 2.95
CA VAL A 40 2.26 9.15 2.10
C VAL A 40 3.25 8.01 2.26
N VAL A 41 3.50 7.28 1.19
CA VAL A 41 4.46 6.18 1.15
C VAL A 41 5.74 6.68 0.49
N GLU A 42 6.86 6.40 1.14
CA GLU A 42 8.19 6.63 0.62
C GLU A 42 8.73 5.34 -0.01
N GLU A 43 8.99 5.37 -1.31
CA GLU A 43 9.58 4.28 -2.09
C GLU A 43 10.74 4.87 -2.92
N ASN A 44 11.94 4.30 -2.81
CA ASN A 44 13.13 4.75 -3.56
C ASN A 44 13.37 6.28 -3.46
N MET A 45 13.31 6.85 -2.25
CA MET A 45 13.45 8.29 -1.97
C MET A 45 12.36 9.19 -2.59
N LYS A 46 11.26 8.60 -3.11
CA LYS A 46 10.12 9.33 -3.65
C LYS A 46 8.92 9.15 -2.75
N LYS A 47 8.26 10.27 -2.43
CA LYS A 47 7.03 10.29 -1.63
C LYS A 47 5.82 10.36 -2.54
N ARG A 48 4.87 9.45 -2.36
CA ARG A 48 3.61 9.41 -3.11
C ARG A 48 2.44 9.21 -2.17
N MET A 49 1.33 9.86 -2.48
CA MET A 49 0.08 9.59 -1.79
C MET A 49 -0.49 8.26 -2.29
N ALA A 50 -0.90 7.42 -1.36
CA ALA A 50 -1.34 6.06 -1.65
C ALA A 50 -2.40 5.62 -0.64
N ARG A 51 -3.21 4.64 -1.03
CA ARG A 51 -4.12 3.96 -0.09
C ARG A 51 -3.44 2.72 0.47
N VAL A 52 -3.65 2.45 1.75
CA VAL A 52 -3.24 1.19 2.38
C VAL A 52 -4.50 0.41 2.76
N VAL A 53 -4.68 -0.75 2.14
CA VAL A 53 -5.85 -1.62 2.34
C VAL A 53 -5.58 -2.64 3.44
N GLY A 54 -6.65 -3.25 3.96
CA GLY A 54 -6.57 -4.23 5.06
C GLY A 54 -6.50 -3.59 6.45
N TYR A 55 -6.81 -2.29 6.56
CA TYR A 55 -6.88 -1.63 7.85
C TYR A 55 -8.10 -2.12 8.64
N SER A 56 -7.90 -2.33 9.93
CA SER A 56 -8.95 -2.54 10.92
C SER A 56 -8.58 -1.76 12.17
N ASP A 57 -9.54 -1.51 13.07
CA ASP A 57 -9.26 -0.82 14.34
C ASP A 57 -8.28 -1.60 15.25
N LYS A 58 -7.97 -2.85 14.92
CA LYS A 58 -6.96 -3.68 15.60
C LYS A 58 -5.59 -3.60 14.94
N THR A 59 -5.48 -2.99 13.76
CA THR A 59 -4.24 -2.86 13.01
C THR A 59 -3.41 -1.74 13.64
N ALA A 60 -2.29 -2.12 14.29
CA ALA A 60 -1.33 -1.15 14.78
C ALA A 60 -0.58 -0.54 13.58
N ILE A 61 -0.89 0.71 13.24
CA ILE A 61 -0.23 1.46 12.17
C ILE A 61 0.67 2.53 12.78
N THR A 62 1.88 2.68 12.24
CA THR A 62 2.87 3.66 12.73
C THR A 62 3.63 4.29 11.56
N ILE A 63 4.16 5.49 11.79
CA ILE A 63 5.16 6.08 10.89
C ILE A 63 6.42 5.20 10.92
N GLY A 64 7.00 4.93 9.75
CA GLY A 64 8.14 4.02 9.59
C GLY A 64 7.76 2.56 9.32
N MET A 65 6.46 2.22 9.34
CA MET A 65 5.99 0.87 9.01
C MET A 65 6.21 0.55 7.52
N GLU A 66 6.65 -0.68 7.24
CA GLU A 66 6.78 -1.20 5.87
C GLU A 66 5.41 -1.61 5.32
N VAL A 67 5.18 -1.31 4.05
CA VAL A 67 3.99 -1.69 3.29
C VAL A 67 4.39 -2.26 1.94
N THR A 68 3.60 -3.21 1.44
CA THR A 68 3.88 -3.89 0.17
C THR A 68 2.92 -3.38 -0.90
N PHE A 69 3.46 -3.01 -2.07
CA PHE A 69 2.66 -2.61 -3.22
C PHE A 69 1.79 -3.78 -3.67
N LEU A 70 0.50 -3.50 -3.84
CA LEU A 70 -0.48 -4.49 -4.24
C LEU A 70 -0.85 -4.32 -5.72
N THR A 71 -1.28 -3.12 -6.11
CA THR A 71 -1.73 -2.78 -7.46
C THR A 71 -1.84 -1.26 -7.62
N ASP A 72 -1.98 -0.79 -8.85
CA ASP A 72 -2.53 0.54 -9.11
C ASP A 72 -4.06 0.47 -9.21
N ASP A 73 -4.75 1.52 -8.79
CA ASP A 73 -6.20 1.65 -8.99
C ASP A 73 -6.54 2.12 -10.42
N GLU A 74 -7.83 2.19 -10.74
CA GLU A 74 -8.31 2.61 -12.08
C GLU A 74 -7.86 4.01 -12.49
N ARG A 75 -7.40 4.83 -11.55
CA ARG A 75 -6.90 6.19 -11.77
C ARG A 75 -5.36 6.26 -11.75
N GLY A 76 -4.69 5.12 -11.65
CA GLY A 76 -3.24 5.00 -11.60
C GLY A 76 -2.62 5.40 -10.25
N ASN A 77 -3.41 5.45 -9.17
CA ASN A 77 -2.85 5.67 -7.84
C ASN A 77 -2.39 4.34 -7.24
N PRO A 78 -1.22 4.32 -6.58
CA PRO A 78 -0.72 3.10 -5.98
C PRO A 78 -1.56 2.71 -4.76
N VAL A 79 -1.80 1.40 -4.64
CA VAL A 79 -2.45 0.76 -3.51
C VAL A 79 -1.45 -0.18 -2.87
N TYR A 80 -1.29 -0.05 -1.56
CA TYR A 80 -0.42 -0.90 -0.74
C TYR A 80 -1.26 -1.73 0.22
N THR A 81 -0.68 -2.80 0.74
CA THR A 81 -1.20 -3.58 1.87
C THR A 81 -0.21 -3.53 3.02
N PHE A 82 -0.71 -3.71 4.25
CA PHE A 82 0.15 -4.05 5.38
C PHE A 82 0.90 -5.36 5.05
N GLY A 83 2.20 -5.38 5.36
CA GLY A 83 3.04 -6.57 5.23
C GLY A 83 2.73 -7.64 6.26
#